data_AF-A0A7V9AVT6-F1
#
_entry.id   AF-A0A7V9AVT6-F1
#
_cell.length_a   1.000
_cell.length_b   1.000
_cell.length_c   1.000
_cell.angle_alpha   90.00
_cell.angle_beta   90.00
_cell.angle_gamma   90.00
#
_symmetry.space_group_name_H-M   'P 1'
#
loop_
_entity.id
_entity.type
_entity.pdbx_description
1 polymer ?
#
loop_
_entity_poly.entity_id
_entity_poly.type
_entity_poly.pdbx_seq_one_letter_code
_entity_poly.pdbx_strand_id
1 'polypeptide(L)'
;MNAEVDIRQALPLVRVPSLVLHRSGDRCLVVDEGRYLASRIPGARFIELPGNDHLPFVGDQDAIVSAVLAQAGIAASAGLHTRECAQRNGGVEGMAVSVARAIAERAAPGELLISRTVKDLVAGVAFRFTERGRHVMPEDAGEWRLYAVQSFVGV
;
A
#
# COMPACT_ATOMS: atom_id res chain seq x y z
N MET A 1 15.55 29.72 -1.56
CA MET A 1 14.91 31.04 -1.39
C MET A 1 14.41 31.31 0.05
N ASN A 2 14.42 30.33 0.99
CA ASN A 2 14.08 30.57 2.41
C ASN A 2 15.18 30.11 3.39
N ALA A 3 16.43 29.99 2.95
CA ALA A 3 17.51 29.37 3.76
C ALA A 3 17.87 30.17 5.02
N GLU A 4 17.50 31.45 5.08
CA GLU A 4 17.75 32.33 6.23
C GLU A 4 16.65 32.24 7.31
N VAL A 5 15.53 31.57 7.02
CA VAL A 5 14.42 31.44 7.96
C VAL A 5 14.66 30.27 8.91
N ASP A 6 14.86 30.58 10.20
CA ASP A 6 15.02 29.59 11.25
C ASP A 6 13.72 29.38 12.03
N ILE A 7 13.09 28.22 11.84
CA ILE A 7 11.88 27.80 12.56
C ILE A 7 12.14 26.76 13.65
N ARG A 8 13.39 26.50 14.03
CA ARG A 8 13.73 25.42 14.99
C ARG A 8 13.02 25.60 16.33
N GLN A 9 12.80 26.84 16.76
CA GLN A 9 12.08 27.17 17.99
C GLN A 9 10.57 26.86 17.90
N ALA A 10 10.01 26.77 16.69
CA ALA A 10 8.60 26.47 16.46
C ALA A 10 8.31 24.96 16.39
N LEU A 11 9.31 24.10 16.19
CA LEU A 11 9.11 22.64 16.08
C LEU A 11 8.38 22.02 17.29
N PRO A 12 8.64 22.43 18.55
CA PRO A 12 7.89 21.93 19.70
C PRO A 12 6.41 22.35 19.73
N LEU A 13 6.01 23.34 18.92
CA LEU A 13 4.63 23.83 18.82
C LEU A 13 3.75 22.95 17.93
N VAL A 14 4.33 22.07 17.11
CA VAL A 14 3.58 21.12 16.29
C VAL A 14 2.98 20.05 17.20
N ARG A 15 1.64 20.02 17.30
CA ARG A 15 0.90 19.09 18.19
C ARG A 15 0.16 17.97 17.44
N VAL A 16 0.17 17.98 16.12
CA VAL A 16 -0.48 16.95 15.29
C VAL A 16 0.47 15.81 14.98
N PRO A 17 -0.02 14.57 14.77
CA PRO A 17 0.79 13.45 14.32
C PRO A 17 1.61 13.84 13.09
N SER A 18 2.93 13.70 13.17
CA SER A 18 3.86 14.18 12.16
C SER A 18 4.76 13.05 11.67
N LEU A 19 4.99 13.00 10.37
CA LEU A 19 5.91 12.07 9.72
C LEU A 19 7.02 12.89 9.04
N VAL A 20 8.27 12.53 9.30
CA VAL A 20 9.45 13.06 8.63
C VAL A 20 10.05 11.95 7.77
N LEU A 21 10.20 12.21 6.48
CA LEU A 21 10.79 11.31 5.49
C LEU A 21 12.10 11.91 4.98
N HIS A 22 13.16 11.12 4.88
CA HIS A 22 14.43 11.57 4.29
C HIS A 22 15.12 10.41 3.57
N ARG A 23 15.62 10.66 2.36
CA ARG A 23 16.49 9.69 1.67
C ARG A 23 17.93 9.71 2.19
N SER A 24 18.48 8.54 2.48
CA SER A 24 19.80 8.39 3.10
C SER A 24 20.95 9.01 2.31
N GLY A 25 20.83 9.08 0.97
CA GLY A 25 21.82 9.64 0.06
C GLY A 25 21.45 10.99 -0.55
N ASP A 26 20.48 11.71 0.02
CA ASP A 26 20.07 13.03 -0.46
C ASP A 26 21.29 13.96 -0.63
N ARG A 27 21.43 14.50 -1.85
CA ARG A 27 22.57 15.32 -2.27
C ARG A 27 22.39 16.82 -1.96
N CYS A 28 21.20 17.24 -1.58
CA CYS A 28 20.89 18.61 -1.21
C CYS A 28 20.96 18.80 0.31
N LEU A 29 20.40 17.87 1.08
CA LEU A 29 20.39 17.90 2.55
C LEU A 29 20.86 16.58 3.14
N VAL A 30 21.71 16.63 4.18
CA VAL A 30 22.19 15.42 4.85
C VAL A 30 21.09 14.80 5.74
N VAL A 31 21.03 13.47 5.81
CA VAL A 31 19.97 12.72 6.52
C VAL A 31 19.81 13.10 8.00
N ASP A 32 20.89 13.56 8.64
CA ASP A 32 20.88 14.02 10.03
C ASP A 32 19.96 15.23 10.25
N GLU A 33 19.69 16.04 9.22
CA GLU A 33 18.74 17.14 9.32
C GLU A 33 17.29 16.63 9.47
N GLY A 34 16.92 15.59 8.73
CA GLY A 34 15.61 14.93 8.89
C GLY A 34 15.48 14.27 10.28
N ARG A 35 16.55 13.63 10.76
CA ARG A 35 16.61 13.06 12.11
C ARG A 35 16.45 14.13 13.18
N TYR A 36 17.14 15.27 13.04
CA TYR A 36 17.04 16.41 13.93
C TYR A 36 15.61 16.98 13.95
N LEU A 37 14.99 17.16 12.79
CA LEU A 37 13.61 17.66 12.69
C LEU A 37 12.64 16.74 13.46
N ALA A 38 12.73 15.43 13.21
CA ALA A 38 11.89 14.44 13.88
C ALA A 38 12.12 14.40 15.39
N SER A 39 13.36 14.55 15.86
CA SER A 39 13.67 14.54 17.30
C SER A 39 13.15 15.78 18.04
N ARG A 40 12.76 16.84 17.32
CA ARG A 40 12.30 18.12 17.89
C ARG A 40 10.79 18.31 17.81
N ILE A 41 10.09 17.55 16.97
CA ILE A 41 8.63 17.56 16.89
C ILE A 41 8.06 16.49 17.84
N PRO A 42 7.26 16.85 18.84
CA PRO A 42 6.67 15.90 19.78
C PRO A 42 5.84 14.82 19.07
N GLY A 43 6.20 13.55 19.29
CA GLY A 43 5.49 12.42 18.70
C GLY A 43 5.70 12.23 17.19
N ALA A 44 6.67 12.92 16.58
CA ALA A 44 6.99 12.69 15.18
C ALA A 44 7.61 11.30 14.97
N ARG A 45 7.26 10.69 13.84
CA ARG A 45 7.88 9.47 13.33
C ARG A 45 8.90 9.84 12.25
N PHE A 46 10.08 9.23 12.31
CA PHE A 46 11.09 9.35 11.25
C PHE A 46 11.14 8.05 10.44
N ILE A 47 11.17 8.17 9.12
CA ILE A 47 11.52 7.06 8.22
C ILE A 47 12.66 7.51 7.31
N GLU A 48 13.74 6.75 7.35
CA GLU A 48 14.81 6.84 6.37
C GLU A 48 14.47 5.95 5.19
N LEU A 49 14.58 6.51 3.98
CA LEU A 49 14.35 5.80 2.71
C LEU A 49 15.67 5.65 1.95
N PRO A 50 15.88 4.58 1.17
CA PRO A 50 17.00 4.52 0.25
C PRO A 50 16.84 5.54 -0.89
N GLY A 51 17.97 5.93 -1.50
CA GLY A 51 18.01 6.79 -2.69
C GLY A 51 18.76 8.09 -2.47
N ASN A 52 18.88 8.90 -3.53
CA ASN A 52 19.73 10.09 -3.55
C ASN A 52 19.03 11.39 -4.03
N ASP A 53 17.75 11.30 -4.40
CA ASP A 53 17.00 12.48 -4.83
C ASP A 53 16.43 13.25 -3.62
N HIS A 54 16.43 14.57 -3.74
CA HIS A 54 15.87 15.48 -2.73
C HIS A 54 14.37 15.73 -2.93
N LEU A 55 13.92 15.80 -4.19
CA LEU A 55 12.55 16.14 -4.53
C LEU A 55 11.64 14.91 -4.35
N PRO A 56 10.51 15.03 -3.64
CA PRO A 56 9.66 13.89 -3.31
C PRO A 56 8.96 13.28 -4.54
N PHE A 57 8.89 14.01 -5.65
CA PHE A 57 8.33 13.55 -6.93
C PHE A 57 9.39 13.02 -7.91
N VAL A 58 10.63 12.79 -7.47
CA VAL A 58 11.71 12.21 -8.29
C VAL A 58 12.17 10.89 -7.67
N GLY A 59 12.55 9.91 -8.49
CA GLY A 59 13.03 8.59 -8.04
C GLY A 59 11.90 7.68 -7.55
N ASP A 60 12.14 6.95 -6.46
CA ASP A 60 11.16 6.04 -5.85
C ASP A 60 10.05 6.81 -5.12
N GLN A 61 8.99 7.12 -5.86
CA GLN A 61 7.78 7.79 -5.34
C GLN A 61 6.90 6.82 -4.56
N ASP A 62 6.93 5.52 -4.90
CA ASP A 62 6.08 4.50 -4.28
C ASP A 62 6.40 4.35 -2.80
N ALA A 63 7.68 4.40 -2.42
CA ALA A 63 8.10 4.39 -1.03
C ALA A 63 7.57 5.59 -0.23
N ILE A 64 7.56 6.79 -0.83
CA ILE A 64 7.06 8.01 -0.20
C ILE A 64 5.55 7.93 -0.01
N VAL A 65 4.81 7.61 -1.07
CA VAL A 65 3.34 7.45 -1.04
C VAL A 65 2.97 6.38 -0.02
N SER A 66 3.63 5.22 -0.05
CA SER A 66 3.38 4.12 0.90
C SER A 66 3.57 4.57 2.35
N ALA A 67 4.64 5.31 2.64
CA ALA A 67 4.90 5.82 3.99
C ALA A 67 3.83 6.81 4.47
N VAL A 68 3.36 7.70 3.59
CA VAL A 68 2.31 8.68 3.89
C VAL A 68 0.96 8.00 4.09
N LEU A 69 0.58 7.06 3.22
CA LEU A 69 -0.66 6.29 3.35
C LEU A 69 -0.68 5.49 4.66
N ALA A 70 0.44 4.84 5.00
CA ALA A 70 0.58 4.13 6.27
C ALA A 70 0.42 5.06 7.48
N GLN A 71 0.98 6.28 7.43
CA GLN A 71 0.80 7.28 8.49
C GLN A 71 -0.66 7.75 8.63
N ALA A 72 -1.37 7.85 7.52
CA ALA A 72 -2.78 8.22 7.49
C ALA A 72 -3.72 7.05 7.86
N GLY A 73 -3.18 5.85 8.07
CA GLY A 73 -3.99 4.64 8.28
C GLY A 73 -4.79 4.22 7.04
N ILE A 74 -4.37 4.66 5.85
CA ILE A 74 -4.98 4.31 4.58
C ILE A 74 -4.31 3.05 4.07
N ALA A 75 -5.08 1.98 3.94
CA ALA A 75 -4.63 0.74 3.35
C ALA A 75 -5.62 0.30 2.26
N ALA A 76 -5.14 0.18 1.03
CA ALA A 76 -5.93 -0.36 -0.06
C ALA A 76 -6.16 -1.85 0.15
N SER A 77 -7.38 -2.31 -0.06
CA SER A 77 -7.71 -3.73 -0.15
C SER A 77 -8.16 -4.06 -1.57
N ALA A 78 -7.88 -5.27 -2.01
CA ALA A 78 -8.19 -5.69 -3.37
C ALA A 78 -8.68 -7.13 -3.41
N GLY A 79 -9.56 -7.42 -4.37
CA GLY A 79 -10.06 -8.75 -4.66
C GLY A 79 -9.70 -9.15 -6.08
N LEU A 80 -9.15 -10.35 -6.26
CA LEU A 80 -8.83 -10.89 -7.59
C LEU A 80 -9.59 -12.18 -7.87
N HIS A 81 -10.26 -12.19 -9.03
CA HIS A 81 -10.92 -13.34 -9.60
C HIS A 81 -10.71 -13.38 -11.11
N THR A 82 -10.82 -14.56 -11.70
CA THR A 82 -10.73 -14.76 -13.15
C THR A 82 -11.80 -15.74 -13.60
N ARG A 83 -12.53 -15.35 -14.67
CA ARG A 83 -13.55 -16.10 -15.39
C ARG A 83 -13.90 -15.35 -16.68
N GLU A 84 -14.74 -15.91 -17.56
CA GLU A 84 -15.30 -15.21 -18.72
C GLU A 84 -16.12 -13.97 -18.30
N CYS A 85 -15.94 -12.88 -19.06
CA CYS A 85 -16.73 -11.66 -18.97
C CYS A 85 -17.22 -11.25 -20.36
N ALA A 86 -18.28 -10.45 -20.43
CA ALA A 86 -18.69 -9.79 -21.67
C ALA A 86 -18.22 -8.33 -21.67
N GLN A 87 -17.83 -7.81 -22.83
CA GLN A 87 -17.53 -6.40 -23.03
C GLN A 87 -18.70 -5.73 -23.75
N ARG A 88 -19.29 -4.70 -23.14
CA ARG A 88 -20.42 -3.95 -23.72
C ARG A 88 -20.34 -2.47 -23.35
N ASN A 89 -20.60 -1.60 -24.32
CA ASN A 89 -20.62 -0.13 -24.14
C ASN A 89 -19.36 0.43 -23.42
N GLY A 90 -18.18 -0.14 -23.68
CA GLY A 90 -16.93 0.28 -23.03
C GLY A 90 -16.75 -0.22 -21.58
N GLY A 91 -17.70 -0.99 -21.04
CA GLY A 91 -17.63 -1.65 -19.75
C GLY A 91 -17.41 -3.15 -19.85
N VAL A 92 -17.10 -3.76 -18.71
CA VAL A 92 -17.01 -5.21 -18.52
C VAL A 92 -18.16 -5.64 -17.61
N GLU A 93 -18.93 -6.64 -18.03
CA GLU A 93 -20.07 -7.19 -17.28
C GLU A 93 -19.97 -8.71 -17.13
N GLY A 94 -20.73 -9.25 -16.18
CA GLY A 94 -20.84 -10.67 -15.91
C GLY A 94 -20.43 -11.06 -14.49
N MET A 95 -20.74 -12.31 -14.14
CA MET A 95 -20.55 -12.87 -12.80
C MET A 95 -19.11 -12.71 -12.28
N ALA A 96 -18.10 -12.74 -13.16
CA ALA A 96 -16.72 -12.57 -12.73
C ALA A 96 -16.47 -11.20 -12.07
N VAL A 97 -17.13 -10.15 -12.55
CA VAL A 97 -17.04 -8.79 -11.99
C VAL A 97 -17.73 -8.75 -10.62
N SER A 98 -18.93 -9.31 -10.51
CA SER A 98 -19.67 -9.41 -9.25
C SER A 98 -18.87 -10.19 -8.20
N VAL A 99 -18.26 -11.31 -8.59
CA VAL A 99 -17.43 -12.15 -7.72
C VAL A 99 -16.13 -11.43 -7.32
N ALA A 100 -15.42 -10.80 -8.25
CA ALA A 100 -14.21 -10.04 -7.95
C ALA A 100 -14.49 -8.91 -6.94
N ARG A 101 -15.59 -8.18 -7.12
CA ARG A 101 -16.07 -7.17 -6.18
C ARG A 101 -16.39 -7.78 -4.81
N ALA A 102 -17.14 -8.87 -4.77
CA ALA A 102 -17.48 -9.54 -3.51
C ALA A 102 -16.24 -10.02 -2.75
N ILE A 103 -15.19 -10.44 -3.45
CA ILE A 103 -13.90 -10.79 -2.84
C ILE A 103 -13.20 -9.52 -2.31
N ALA A 104 -13.19 -8.42 -3.06
CA ALA A 104 -12.58 -7.17 -2.63
C ALA A 104 -13.25 -6.60 -1.36
N GLU A 105 -14.57 -6.68 -1.28
CA GLU A 105 -15.35 -6.24 -0.11
C GLU A 105 -15.07 -7.08 1.15
N ARG A 106 -14.52 -8.30 1.00
CA ARG A 106 -14.14 -9.19 2.11
C ARG A 106 -12.67 -9.06 2.51
N ALA A 107 -11.86 -8.38 1.69
CA ALA A 107 -10.44 -8.20 1.96
C ALA A 107 -10.25 -7.21 3.11
N ALA A 108 -9.44 -7.60 4.10
CA ALA A 108 -9.02 -6.69 5.16
C ALA A 108 -8.21 -5.51 4.59
N PRO A 109 -8.09 -4.37 5.31
CA PRO A 109 -7.25 -3.27 4.87
C PRO A 109 -5.81 -3.74 4.61
N GLY A 110 -5.26 -3.45 3.41
CA GLY A 110 -3.93 -3.91 3.00
C GLY A 110 -3.87 -5.35 2.47
N GLU A 111 -5.01 -6.06 2.42
CA GLU A 111 -5.07 -7.45 1.97
C GLU A 111 -5.41 -7.54 0.48
N LEU A 112 -4.63 -8.35 -0.26
CA LEU A 112 -5.04 -8.87 -1.55
C LEU A 112 -5.67 -10.25 -1.33
N LEU A 113 -6.99 -10.33 -1.51
CA LEU A 113 -7.75 -11.56 -1.37
C LEU A 113 -8.07 -12.14 -2.75
N ILE A 114 -7.90 -13.45 -2.93
CA ILE A 114 -8.07 -14.11 -4.23
C ILE A 114 -8.97 -15.34 -4.15
N SER A 115 -9.62 -15.67 -5.27
CA SER A 115 -10.34 -16.94 -5.40
C SER A 115 -9.37 -18.12 -5.53
N ARG A 116 -9.85 -19.34 -5.24
CA ARG A 116 -9.11 -20.58 -5.52
C ARG A 116 -8.67 -20.68 -6.99
N THR A 117 -9.52 -20.31 -7.93
CA THR A 117 -9.20 -20.32 -9.38
C THR A 117 -7.94 -19.53 -9.69
N VAL A 118 -7.80 -18.32 -9.12
CA VAL A 118 -6.60 -17.49 -9.31
C VAL A 118 -5.39 -18.15 -8.67
N LYS A 119 -5.52 -18.68 -7.45
CA LYS A 119 -4.46 -19.39 -6.74
C LYS A 119 -3.92 -20.57 -7.57
N ASP A 120 -4.81 -21.35 -8.17
CA ASP A 120 -4.45 -22.53 -8.95
C ASP A 120 -3.86 -22.13 -10.32
N LEU A 121 -4.34 -21.04 -10.92
CA LEU A 121 -3.79 -20.49 -12.17
C LEU A 121 -2.33 -20.03 -12.01
N VAL A 122 -1.97 -19.52 -10.83
CA VAL A 122 -0.61 -19.09 -10.50
C VAL A 122 0.18 -20.16 -9.74
N ALA A 123 -0.24 -21.42 -9.82
CA ALA A 123 0.54 -22.51 -9.24
C ALA A 123 1.94 -22.57 -9.87
N GLY A 124 2.98 -22.64 -9.03
CA GLY A 124 4.38 -22.70 -9.47
C GLY A 124 5.09 -21.35 -9.57
N VAL A 125 4.40 -20.22 -9.46
CA VAL A 125 5.06 -18.93 -9.18
C VAL A 125 5.26 -18.74 -7.69
N ALA A 126 6.26 -17.95 -7.33
CA ALA A 126 6.73 -17.84 -5.96
C ALA A 126 5.83 -16.98 -5.05
N PHE A 127 4.52 -17.18 -5.05
CA PHE A 127 3.61 -16.53 -4.10
C PHE A 127 3.26 -17.47 -2.95
N ARG A 128 3.17 -16.91 -1.73
CA ARG A 128 2.59 -17.60 -0.58
C ARG A 128 1.15 -17.15 -0.35
N PHE A 129 0.33 -18.10 0.08
CA PHE A 129 -1.09 -17.91 0.30
C PHE A 129 -1.54 -18.45 1.66
N THR A 130 -2.41 -17.72 2.34
CA THR A 130 -3.06 -18.13 3.59
C THR A 130 -4.56 -18.30 3.35
N GLU A 131 -5.14 -19.45 3.71
CA GLU A 131 -6.57 -19.68 3.56
C GLU A 131 -7.38 -18.78 4.52
N ARG A 132 -8.43 -18.13 4.00
CA ARG A 132 -9.33 -17.23 4.75
C ARG A 132 -10.74 -17.82 4.93
N GLY A 133 -10.86 -19.15 4.82
CA GLY A 133 -12.11 -19.88 4.99
C GLY A 133 -13.01 -19.89 3.75
N ARG A 134 -14.25 -20.35 3.96
CA ARG A 134 -15.31 -20.44 2.94
C ARG A 134 -16.24 -19.24 3.03
N HIS A 135 -16.68 -18.76 1.87
CA HIS A 135 -17.51 -17.57 1.72
C HIS A 135 -18.60 -17.81 0.67
N VAL A 136 -19.84 -17.45 0.98
CA VAL A 136 -20.94 -17.47 0.00
C VAL A 136 -20.70 -16.38 -1.05
N MET A 137 -20.71 -16.77 -2.31
CA MET A 137 -20.52 -15.90 -3.47
C MET A 137 -21.87 -15.41 -4.02
N PRO A 138 -21.90 -14.23 -4.67
CA PRO A 138 -23.13 -13.70 -5.28
C PRO A 138 -23.66 -14.59 -6.41
N GLU A 139 -24.89 -14.31 -6.85
CA GLU A 139 -25.51 -14.94 -8.02
C GLU A 139 -25.56 -16.49 -7.93
N ASP A 140 -25.86 -17.01 -6.74
CA ASP A 140 -25.99 -18.44 -6.43
C ASP A 140 -24.76 -19.30 -6.81
N ALA A 141 -23.59 -18.66 -6.93
CA ALA A 141 -22.34 -19.33 -7.26
C ALA A 141 -21.83 -20.30 -6.16
N GLY A 142 -22.48 -20.31 -5.00
CA GLY A 142 -22.21 -21.22 -3.89
C GLY A 142 -21.08 -20.75 -2.96
N GLU A 143 -20.57 -21.67 -2.14
CA GLU A 143 -19.52 -21.38 -1.15
C GLU A 143 -18.11 -21.66 -1.67
N TRP A 144 -17.27 -20.63 -1.69
CA TRP A 144 -15.92 -20.70 -2.25
C TRP A 144 -14.86 -20.45 -1.18
N ARG A 145 -13.70 -21.10 -1.33
CA ARG A 145 -12.53 -20.82 -0.48
C ARG A 145 -11.75 -19.65 -1.03
N LEU A 146 -11.42 -18.70 -0.16
CA LEU A 146 -10.62 -17.51 -0.48
C LEU A 146 -9.24 -17.58 0.18
N TYR A 147 -8.27 -16.89 -0.43
CA TYR A 147 -6.87 -16.93 -0.01
C TYR A 147 -6.29 -15.52 0.03
N ALA A 148 -5.62 -15.17 1.13
CA ALA A 148 -4.85 -13.95 1.24
C ALA A 148 -3.46 -14.16 0.65
N VAL A 149 -3.00 -13.22 -0.19
CA VAL A 149 -1.62 -13.20 -0.70
C VAL A 149 -0.71 -12.61 0.38
N GLN A 150 0.38 -13.29 0.73
CA GLN A 150 1.29 -12.83 1.78
C GLN A 150 2.49 -12.06 1.21
N SER A 151 3.29 -12.72 0.36
CA SER A 151 4.44 -12.11 -0.30
C SER A 151 4.90 -12.98 -1.47
N PHE A 152 5.66 -12.35 -2.37
CA PHE A 152 6.46 -13.03 -3.37
C PHE A 152 7.79 -13.47 -2.75
N VAL A 153 8.18 -14.71 -2.96
CA VAL A 153 9.43 -15.33 -2.53
C VAL A 153 10.28 -15.60 -3.76
N GLY A 154 10.58 -14.55 -4.53
CA GLY A 154 11.54 -14.61 -5.63
C GLY A 154 12.85 -13.96 -5.21
N VAL A 155 13.94 -14.63 -5.60
CA VAL A 155 15.35 -14.30 -5.38
C VAL A 155 15.73 -12.97 -6.02
#